data_AF-A0A432ZGF2-F1
#
_entry.id   AF-A0A432ZGF2-F1
#
_cell.length_a   1.000
_cell.length_b   1.000
_cell.length_c   1.000
_cell.angle_alpha   90.00
_cell.angle_beta   90.00
_cell.angle_gamma   90.00
#
_symmetry.space_group_name_H-M   'P 1'
#
loop_
_entity.id
_entity.type
_entity.pdbx_description
1 polymer ?
#
loop_
_entity_poly.entity_id
_entity_poly.type
_entity_poly.pdbx_seq_one_letter_code
_entity_poly.pdbx_strand_id
1 'polypeptide(L)'
;MADWFLLSGVRPVVLLLVLMLAFVVLRYSWSNFRLDPRRGQFMTYLSLCITAVVVLIVTNHILLFLAAWIAISLLLHQLLMFYPQRPRAVLAAHKKFILARFSELFLATALVLIYLQTETLFIDQSMAIISQQERGWYLEFAALSLVMAALIKCAQLPLHGWLIQVVEAPTPVSALLHAGIINLGGFLLLVTTPVWSDSQLAVWWLCLVAAISSCVAALIMTTRISIKVRLAWSTSAQMGLMLVEIGLGYYELALLHLVAHSIYKAHAFLSVSEVAYIKQPQARSIFRVALVFIGFQAMTIALALLVSGQPKWVPSALLAMALASLWLNLSHWRVRLWMSGVLLVAYFALSLTVKSFFLVAPQIAALELVVAAILNIFAVSYWIIHHTPQYRLSQRWFISLNAGLYLDEWLTRLVLWLWPSHPIRYYQKRNKQVTA
;
A
#
# COMPACT_ATOMS: atom_id res chain seq x y z
N MET A 1 9.58 -32.35 9.82
CA MET A 1 9.34 -32.75 8.42
C MET A 1 9.14 -31.48 7.62
N ALA A 2 9.75 -31.37 6.44
CA ALA A 2 9.67 -30.16 5.63
C ALA A 2 8.37 -30.18 4.83
N ASP A 3 7.33 -29.56 5.39
CA ASP A 3 6.04 -29.48 4.72
C ASP A 3 6.08 -28.37 3.66
N TRP A 4 5.58 -28.69 2.45
CA TRP A 4 5.47 -27.73 1.35
C TRP A 4 4.52 -26.58 1.64
N PHE A 5 3.62 -26.77 2.61
CA PHE A 5 2.65 -25.79 3.06
C PHE A 5 2.80 -25.54 4.55
N LEU A 6 2.67 -24.28 4.95
CA LEU A 6 2.86 -23.84 6.33
C LEU A 6 1.75 -22.88 6.74
N LEU A 7 1.11 -23.16 7.88
CA LEU A 7 0.04 -22.35 8.46
C LEU A 7 0.44 -21.81 9.84
N SER A 8 1.56 -21.08 9.90
CA SER A 8 2.08 -20.44 11.11
C SER A 8 2.32 -18.95 10.93
N GLY A 9 2.49 -18.24 12.07
CA GLY A 9 2.75 -16.81 12.09
C GLY A 9 1.60 -15.99 11.51
N VAL A 10 1.91 -15.08 10.58
CA VAL A 10 0.93 -14.17 9.96
C VAL A 10 0.03 -14.86 8.92
N ARG A 11 0.40 -16.05 8.42
CA ARG A 11 -0.27 -16.72 7.29
C ARG A 11 -1.74 -17.03 7.54
N PRO A 12 -2.18 -17.59 8.69
CA PRO A 12 -3.59 -17.93 8.91
C PRO A 12 -4.52 -16.72 8.85
N VAL A 13 -4.09 -15.58 9.40
CA VAL A 13 -4.86 -14.32 9.39
C VAL A 13 -5.01 -13.80 7.97
N VAL A 14 -3.91 -13.76 7.21
CA VAL A 14 -3.92 -13.29 5.81
C VAL A 14 -4.71 -14.26 4.91
N LEU A 15 -4.63 -15.58 5.16
CA LEU A 15 -5.41 -16.58 4.44
C LEU A 15 -6.91 -16.39 4.66
N LEU A 16 -7.36 -16.26 5.92
CA LEU A 16 -8.76 -16.02 6.24
C LEU A 16 -9.28 -14.75 5.55
N LEU A 17 -8.48 -13.67 5.60
CA LEU A 17 -8.79 -12.43 4.91
C LEU A 17 -8.94 -12.63 3.39
N VAL A 18 -8.00 -13.32 2.75
CA VAL A 18 -8.06 -13.56 1.30
C VAL A 18 -9.25 -14.42 0.92
N LEU A 19 -9.59 -15.45 1.71
CA LEU A 19 -10.78 -16.27 1.46
C LEU A 19 -12.07 -15.44 1.60
N MET A 20 -12.14 -14.55 2.59
CA MET A 20 -13.26 -13.63 2.74
C MET A 20 -13.38 -12.67 1.55
N LEU A 21 -12.28 -12.05 1.14
CA LEU A 21 -12.24 -11.18 -0.05
C LEU A 21 -12.62 -11.95 -1.32
N ALA A 22 -12.12 -13.16 -1.48
CA ALA A 22 -12.43 -14.03 -2.61
C ALA A 22 -13.93 -14.29 -2.70
N PHE A 23 -14.57 -14.66 -1.59
CA PHE A 23 -16.01 -14.88 -1.55
C PHE A 23 -16.80 -13.64 -1.99
N VAL A 24 -16.47 -12.46 -1.44
CA VAL A 24 -17.14 -11.20 -1.76
C VAL A 24 -16.93 -10.81 -3.22
N VAL A 25 -15.69 -10.85 -3.72
CA VAL A 25 -15.33 -10.41 -5.08
C VAL A 25 -15.88 -11.37 -6.13
N LEU A 26 -15.85 -12.69 -5.90
CA LEU A 26 -16.44 -13.69 -6.81
C LEU A 26 -17.96 -13.52 -6.88
N ARG A 27 -18.64 -13.37 -5.74
CA ARG A 27 -20.09 -13.15 -5.69
C ARG A 27 -20.49 -11.86 -6.38
N TYR A 28 -19.77 -10.77 -6.12
CA TYR A 28 -20.00 -9.48 -6.79
C TYR A 28 -19.80 -9.62 -8.30
N SER A 29 -18.70 -10.23 -8.73
CA SER A 29 -18.40 -10.44 -10.16
C SER A 29 -19.48 -11.26 -10.85
N TRP A 30 -20.04 -12.27 -10.18
CA TRP A 30 -21.06 -13.14 -10.76
C TRP A 30 -22.32 -12.37 -11.08
N SER A 31 -22.66 -11.41 -10.21
CA SER A 31 -23.79 -10.52 -10.43
C SER A 31 -23.50 -9.40 -11.43
N ASN A 32 -22.31 -8.79 -11.35
CA ASN A 32 -21.95 -7.63 -12.17
C ASN A 32 -21.80 -7.97 -13.66
N PHE A 33 -21.36 -9.19 -13.98
CA PHE A 33 -21.15 -9.63 -15.37
C PHE A 33 -22.28 -10.51 -15.92
N ARG A 34 -23.48 -10.53 -15.30
CA ARG A 34 -24.60 -11.41 -15.76
C ARG A 34 -24.93 -11.26 -17.24
N LEU A 35 -24.76 -10.07 -17.80
CA LEU A 35 -25.08 -9.73 -19.19
C LEU A 35 -23.85 -9.69 -20.12
N ASP A 36 -22.64 -9.90 -19.60
CA ASP A 36 -21.42 -9.88 -20.44
C ASP A 36 -21.16 -11.29 -21.00
N PRO A 37 -21.04 -11.45 -22.35
CA PRO A 37 -20.81 -12.76 -22.96
C PRO A 37 -19.49 -13.40 -22.54
N ARG A 38 -18.52 -12.61 -22.06
CA ARG A 38 -17.20 -13.08 -21.61
C ARG A 38 -17.13 -13.35 -20.10
N ARG A 39 -18.28 -13.39 -19.40
CA ARG A 39 -18.36 -13.69 -17.96
C ARG A 39 -17.60 -14.94 -17.56
N GLY A 40 -17.72 -16.03 -18.34
CA GLY A 40 -17.04 -17.29 -18.05
C GLY A 40 -15.52 -17.14 -18.02
N GLN A 41 -14.95 -16.50 -19.04
CA GLN A 41 -13.52 -16.21 -19.12
C GLN A 41 -13.04 -15.33 -17.97
N PHE A 42 -13.79 -14.26 -17.67
CA PHE A 42 -13.48 -13.38 -16.53
C PHE A 42 -13.42 -14.16 -15.21
N MET A 43 -14.42 -15.02 -14.98
CA MET A 43 -14.49 -15.85 -13.78
C MET A 43 -13.33 -16.82 -13.68
N THR A 44 -12.96 -17.49 -14.76
CA THR A 44 -11.81 -18.40 -14.78
C THR A 44 -10.53 -17.67 -14.41
N TYR A 45 -10.23 -16.53 -15.04
CA TYR A 45 -9.02 -15.76 -14.70
C TYR A 45 -9.05 -15.22 -13.27
N LEU A 46 -10.21 -14.79 -12.79
CA LEU A 46 -10.38 -14.29 -11.43
C LEU A 46 -10.15 -15.39 -10.40
N SER A 47 -10.77 -16.56 -10.58
CA SER A 47 -10.59 -17.72 -9.71
C SER A 47 -9.15 -18.22 -9.71
N LEU A 48 -8.52 -18.35 -10.89
CA LEU A 48 -7.10 -18.73 -10.98
C LEU A 48 -6.20 -17.72 -10.27
N CYS A 49 -6.48 -16.42 -10.40
CA CYS A 49 -5.70 -15.38 -9.74
C CYS A 49 -5.80 -15.50 -8.21
N ILE A 50 -7.01 -15.70 -7.69
CA ILE A 50 -7.26 -15.92 -6.26
C ILE A 50 -6.56 -17.20 -5.79
N THR A 51 -6.65 -18.30 -6.54
CA THR A 51 -5.93 -19.55 -6.21
C THR A 51 -4.43 -19.32 -6.14
N ALA A 52 -3.84 -18.58 -7.08
CA ALA A 52 -2.42 -18.25 -7.04
C ALA A 52 -2.05 -17.40 -5.81
N VAL A 53 -2.91 -16.46 -5.39
CA VAL A 53 -2.72 -15.71 -4.12
C VAL A 53 -2.77 -16.64 -2.91
N VAL A 54 -3.72 -17.57 -2.86
CA VAL A 54 -3.82 -18.55 -1.76
C VAL A 54 -2.56 -19.41 -1.70
N VAL A 55 -2.12 -19.98 -2.83
CA VAL A 55 -0.90 -20.79 -2.92
C VAL A 55 0.32 -20.01 -2.42
N LEU A 56 0.44 -18.73 -2.81
CA LEU A 56 1.53 -17.87 -2.36
C LEU A 56 1.55 -17.67 -0.84
N ILE A 57 0.38 -17.57 -0.21
CA ILE A 57 0.28 -17.37 1.24
C ILE A 57 0.65 -18.64 2.00
N VAL A 58 0.17 -19.80 1.54
CA VAL A 58 0.34 -21.07 2.26
C VAL A 58 1.65 -21.78 1.94
N THR A 59 2.31 -21.46 0.83
CA THR A 59 3.56 -22.13 0.45
C THR A 59 4.68 -21.86 1.46
N ASN A 60 5.44 -22.91 1.75
CA ASN A 60 6.69 -22.86 2.48
C ASN A 60 7.90 -23.05 1.54
N HIS A 61 7.69 -23.22 0.24
CA HIS A 61 8.76 -23.50 -0.72
C HIS A 61 9.10 -22.26 -1.55
N ILE A 62 10.39 -21.91 -1.63
CA ILE A 62 10.91 -20.71 -2.31
C ILE A 62 10.50 -20.65 -3.79
N LEU A 63 10.71 -21.74 -4.54
CA LEU A 63 10.35 -21.78 -5.96
C LEU A 63 8.85 -21.64 -6.21
N LEU A 64 8.01 -22.29 -5.39
CA LEU A 64 6.56 -22.20 -5.50
C LEU A 64 6.07 -20.79 -5.11
N PHE A 65 6.72 -20.15 -4.13
CA PHE A 65 6.46 -18.75 -3.78
C PHE A 65 6.70 -17.81 -4.96
N LEU A 66 7.86 -17.93 -5.62
CA LEU A 66 8.19 -17.13 -6.81
C LEU A 66 7.25 -17.43 -7.98
N ALA A 67 6.97 -18.70 -8.24
CA ALA A 67 6.06 -19.12 -9.32
C ALA A 67 4.64 -18.57 -9.10
N ALA A 68 4.12 -18.64 -7.87
CA ALA A 68 2.82 -18.07 -7.53
C ALA A 68 2.83 -16.54 -7.67
N TRP A 69 3.92 -15.86 -7.29
CA TRP A 69 4.05 -14.40 -7.43
C TRP A 69 3.98 -13.97 -8.90
N ILE A 70 4.67 -14.69 -9.79
CA ILE A 70 4.65 -14.48 -11.24
C ILE A 70 3.28 -14.84 -11.82
N ALA A 71 2.66 -15.94 -11.37
CA ALA A 71 1.34 -16.36 -11.84
C ALA A 71 0.26 -15.32 -11.53
N ILE A 72 0.23 -14.77 -10.30
CA ILE A 72 -0.67 -13.66 -9.92
C ILE A 72 -0.48 -12.49 -10.89
N SER A 73 0.77 -12.16 -11.19
CA SER A 73 1.11 -11.05 -12.09
C SER A 73 0.58 -11.26 -13.51
N LEU A 74 0.75 -12.46 -14.07
CA LEU A 74 0.28 -12.82 -15.41
C LEU A 74 -1.25 -12.89 -15.49
N LEU A 75 -1.90 -13.52 -14.53
CA LEU A 75 -3.36 -13.65 -14.47
C LEU A 75 -4.02 -12.28 -14.30
N LEU A 76 -3.42 -11.41 -13.50
CA LEU A 76 -3.90 -10.05 -13.35
C LEU A 76 -3.78 -9.25 -14.65
N HIS A 77 -2.73 -9.47 -15.45
CA HIS A 77 -2.61 -8.81 -16.74
C HIS A 77 -3.80 -9.16 -17.66
N GLN A 78 -4.23 -10.43 -17.67
CA GLN A 78 -5.43 -10.86 -18.41
C GLN A 78 -6.70 -10.17 -17.89
N LEU A 79 -6.86 -10.04 -16.57
CA LEU A 79 -7.99 -9.35 -15.95
C LEU A 79 -8.03 -7.85 -16.27
N LEU A 80 -6.87 -7.19 -16.32
CA LEU A 80 -6.77 -5.78 -16.73
C LEU A 80 -7.08 -5.57 -18.21
N MET A 81 -6.68 -6.54 -19.04
CA MET A 81 -6.93 -6.55 -20.49
C MET A 81 -8.33 -7.05 -20.87
N PHE A 82 -9.26 -7.15 -19.92
CA PHE A 82 -10.63 -7.62 -20.19
C PHE A 82 -11.37 -6.74 -21.21
N TYR A 83 -11.11 -5.42 -21.23
CA TYR A 83 -11.63 -4.50 -22.26
C TYR A 83 -10.48 -3.86 -23.05
N PRO A 84 -9.84 -4.60 -23.98
CA PRO A 84 -8.62 -4.14 -24.66
C PRO A 84 -8.89 -2.97 -25.62
N GLN A 85 -10.16 -2.68 -25.93
CA GLN A 85 -10.55 -1.54 -26.76
C GLN A 85 -10.38 -0.20 -26.04
N ARG A 86 -10.18 -0.20 -24.70
CA ARG A 86 -9.95 1.01 -23.91
C ARG A 86 -8.46 1.31 -23.82
N PRO A 87 -7.93 2.33 -24.51
CA PRO A 87 -6.48 2.58 -24.56
C PRO A 87 -5.87 2.87 -23.19
N ARG A 88 -6.66 3.47 -22.28
CA ARG A 88 -6.23 3.72 -20.89
C ARG A 88 -6.04 2.43 -20.10
N ALA A 89 -6.94 1.44 -20.28
CA ALA A 89 -6.82 0.14 -19.64
C ALA A 89 -5.59 -0.63 -20.16
N VAL A 90 -5.33 -0.55 -21.47
CA VAL A 90 -4.15 -1.15 -22.10
C VAL A 90 -2.85 -0.53 -21.56
N LEU A 91 -2.78 0.80 -21.51
CA LEU A 91 -1.63 1.51 -20.94
C LEU A 91 -1.38 1.10 -19.49
N ALA A 92 -2.43 1.06 -18.66
CA ALA A 92 -2.34 0.63 -17.27
C ALA A 92 -1.85 -0.83 -17.15
N ALA A 93 -2.33 -1.73 -18.00
CA ALA A 93 -1.93 -3.14 -18.04
C ALA A 93 -0.46 -3.32 -18.44
N HIS A 94 0.02 -2.60 -19.46
CA HIS A 94 1.42 -2.63 -19.90
C HIS A 94 2.35 -2.10 -18.80
N LYS A 95 1.98 -0.97 -18.20
CA LYS A 95 2.73 -0.34 -17.11
C LYS A 95 2.86 -1.26 -15.90
N LYS A 96 1.75 -1.85 -15.47
CA LYS A 96 1.71 -2.86 -14.40
C LYS A 96 2.55 -4.08 -14.76
N PHE A 97 2.54 -4.53 -16.01
CA PHE A 97 3.33 -5.68 -16.44
C PHE A 97 4.83 -5.41 -16.33
N ILE A 98 5.31 -4.29 -16.89
CA ILE A 98 6.74 -3.92 -16.86
C ILE A 98 7.25 -3.82 -15.42
N LEU A 99 6.55 -3.07 -14.56
CA LEU A 99 6.96 -2.91 -13.16
C LEU A 99 6.87 -4.21 -12.36
N ALA A 100 5.92 -5.08 -12.68
CA ALA A 100 5.86 -6.39 -12.04
C ALA A 100 7.06 -7.27 -12.39
N ARG A 101 7.55 -7.23 -13.64
CA ARG A 101 8.79 -7.93 -14.01
C ARG A 101 9.99 -7.43 -13.19
N PHE A 102 10.12 -6.12 -12.99
CA PHE A 102 11.17 -5.57 -12.12
C PHE A 102 11.04 -6.06 -10.66
N SER A 103 9.83 -6.03 -10.10
CA SER A 103 9.57 -6.56 -8.74
C SER A 103 9.94 -8.04 -8.63
N GLU A 104 9.60 -8.84 -9.64
CA GLU A 104 9.91 -10.27 -9.68
C GLU A 104 11.40 -10.55 -9.86
N LEU A 105 12.14 -9.73 -10.62
CA LEU A 105 13.60 -9.84 -10.72
C LEU A 105 14.25 -9.59 -9.35
N PHE A 106 13.84 -8.54 -8.64
CA PHE A 106 14.34 -8.29 -7.28
C PHE A 106 13.99 -9.43 -6.32
N LEU A 107 12.76 -9.93 -6.37
CA LEU A 107 12.35 -11.07 -5.55
C LEU A 107 13.16 -12.32 -5.88
N ALA A 108 13.33 -12.65 -7.16
CA ALA A 108 14.13 -13.80 -7.59
C ALA A 108 15.58 -13.69 -7.13
N THR A 109 16.21 -12.52 -7.28
CA THR A 109 17.56 -12.25 -6.79
C THR A 109 17.67 -12.48 -5.28
N ALA A 110 16.73 -11.94 -4.50
CA ALA A 110 16.72 -12.15 -3.05
C ALA A 110 16.58 -13.64 -2.69
N LEU A 111 15.65 -14.35 -3.32
CA LEU A 111 15.39 -15.76 -3.06
C LEU A 111 16.57 -16.66 -3.45
N VAL A 112 17.27 -16.35 -4.55
CA VAL A 112 18.50 -17.05 -4.93
C VAL A 112 19.59 -16.83 -3.90
N LEU A 113 19.78 -15.60 -3.42
CA LEU A 113 20.80 -15.31 -2.41
C LEU A 113 20.49 -15.94 -1.05
N ILE A 114 19.21 -16.01 -0.67
CA ILE A 114 18.77 -16.74 0.52
C ILE A 114 19.12 -18.23 0.36
N TYR A 115 18.77 -18.84 -0.78
CA TYR A 115 19.08 -20.24 -1.03
C TYR A 115 20.59 -20.52 -1.03
N LEU A 116 21.40 -19.66 -1.65
CA LEU A 116 22.86 -19.82 -1.65
C LEU A 116 23.47 -19.75 -0.25
N GLN A 117 22.83 -19.03 0.68
CA GLN A 117 23.29 -18.93 2.06
C GLN A 117 22.81 -20.08 2.95
N THR A 118 21.58 -20.55 2.74
CA THR A 118 20.93 -21.51 3.64
C THR A 118 20.94 -22.94 3.11
N GLU A 119 21.22 -23.11 1.82
CA GLU A 119 21.19 -24.37 1.06
C GLU A 119 19.86 -25.14 1.16
N THR A 120 18.78 -24.46 1.58
CA THR A 120 17.44 -25.04 1.69
C THR A 120 16.44 -24.26 0.86
N LEU A 121 15.50 -24.99 0.25
CA LEU A 121 14.39 -24.42 -0.52
C LEU A 121 13.17 -24.10 0.36
N PHE A 122 13.22 -24.41 1.65
CA PHE A 122 12.14 -24.15 2.59
C PHE A 122 12.34 -22.81 3.30
N ILE A 123 11.29 -22.00 3.29
CA ILE A 123 11.29 -20.61 3.76
C ILE A 123 11.47 -20.57 5.28
N ASP A 124 10.73 -21.38 6.03
CA ASP A 124 10.83 -21.45 7.50
C ASP A 124 12.23 -21.85 7.98
N GLN A 125 12.82 -22.87 7.37
CA GLN A 125 14.19 -23.30 7.65
C GLN A 125 15.19 -22.22 7.29
N SER A 126 15.04 -21.57 6.13
CA SER A 126 15.89 -20.45 5.73
C SER A 126 15.84 -19.32 6.75
N MET A 127 14.65 -18.98 7.25
CA MET A 127 14.49 -17.93 8.26
C MET A 127 15.16 -18.31 9.58
N ALA A 128 15.00 -19.56 10.02
CA ALA A 128 15.64 -20.05 11.24
C ALA A 128 17.17 -20.04 11.17
N ILE A 129 17.74 -20.43 10.02
CA ILE A 129 19.20 -20.43 9.77
C ILE A 129 19.74 -18.99 9.77
N ILE A 130 19.09 -18.09 9.02
CA ILE A 130 19.54 -16.69 8.89
C ILE A 130 19.50 -15.97 10.24
N SER A 131 18.51 -16.25 11.10
CA SER A 131 18.44 -15.66 12.44
C SER A 131 19.61 -16.02 13.37
N GLN A 132 20.42 -17.04 13.05
CA GLN A 132 21.52 -17.51 13.90
C GLN A 132 22.91 -17.26 13.30
N GLN A 133 22.99 -16.74 12.07
CA GLN A 133 24.25 -16.57 11.35
C GLN A 133 24.70 -15.12 11.33
N GLU A 134 26.01 -14.92 11.29
CA GLU A 134 26.59 -13.59 11.07
C GLU A 134 26.26 -13.07 9.67
N ARG A 135 25.97 -11.77 9.61
CA ARG A 135 25.48 -11.12 8.39
C ARG A 135 26.63 -10.78 7.46
N GLY A 136 26.69 -11.44 6.31
CA GLY A 136 27.57 -11.08 5.20
C GLY A 136 26.94 -10.10 4.20
N TRP A 137 27.77 -9.58 3.27
CA TRP A 137 27.36 -8.63 2.23
C TRP A 137 26.25 -9.17 1.30
N TYR A 138 26.18 -10.50 1.12
CA TYR A 138 25.18 -11.17 0.30
C TYR A 138 23.76 -11.08 0.91
N LEU A 139 23.63 -11.22 2.24
CA LEU A 139 22.35 -11.04 2.95
C LEU A 139 21.90 -9.58 2.95
N GLU A 140 22.85 -8.64 2.96
CA GLU A 140 22.55 -7.22 2.78
C GLU A 140 21.92 -6.93 1.41
N PHE A 141 22.50 -7.49 0.35
CA PHE A 141 21.95 -7.34 -1.00
C PHE A 141 20.61 -8.06 -1.17
N ALA A 142 20.41 -9.22 -0.52
CA ALA A 142 19.12 -9.90 -0.47
C ALA A 142 18.06 -9.04 0.24
N ALA A 143 18.40 -8.41 1.37
CA ALA A 143 17.52 -7.52 2.10
C ALA A 143 17.07 -6.30 1.27
N LEU A 144 18.00 -5.61 0.62
CA LEU A 144 17.70 -4.50 -0.27
C LEU A 144 16.79 -4.94 -1.43
N SER A 145 17.06 -6.12 -2.00
CA SER A 145 16.26 -6.68 -3.09
C SER A 145 14.83 -6.99 -2.63
N LEU A 146 14.63 -7.57 -1.43
CA LEU A 146 13.29 -7.78 -0.85
C LEU A 146 12.55 -6.45 -0.63
N VAL A 147 13.22 -5.46 -0.07
CA VAL A 147 12.66 -4.11 0.15
C VAL A 147 12.24 -3.48 -1.17
N MET A 148 13.07 -3.55 -2.21
CA MET A 148 12.73 -3.03 -3.54
C MET A 148 11.56 -3.78 -4.16
N ALA A 149 11.51 -5.11 -4.06
CA ALA A 149 10.39 -5.91 -4.53
C ALA A 149 9.07 -5.49 -3.85
N ALA A 150 9.10 -5.29 -2.53
CA ALA A 150 7.96 -4.85 -1.73
C ALA A 150 7.52 -3.41 -2.06
N LEU A 151 8.45 -2.45 -2.17
CA LEU A 151 8.15 -1.06 -2.54
C LEU A 151 7.44 -0.96 -3.90
N ILE A 152 7.90 -1.72 -4.89
CA ILE A 152 7.27 -1.77 -6.23
C ILE A 152 5.87 -2.39 -6.13
N LYS A 153 5.76 -3.53 -5.44
CA LYS A 153 4.49 -4.27 -5.28
C LYS A 153 3.45 -3.48 -4.49
N CYS A 154 3.87 -2.65 -3.55
CA CYS A 154 3.02 -1.75 -2.76
C CYS A 154 2.78 -0.40 -3.45
N ALA A 155 3.21 -0.22 -4.71
CA ALA A 155 3.00 1.01 -5.49
C ALA A 155 3.50 2.28 -4.79
N GLN A 156 4.72 2.23 -4.25
CA GLN A 156 5.37 3.38 -3.62
C GLN A 156 5.99 4.32 -4.68
N LEU A 157 6.21 5.58 -4.31
CA LEU A 157 6.79 6.57 -5.22
C LEU A 157 8.25 6.23 -5.54
N PRO A 158 8.72 6.55 -6.76
CA PRO A 158 7.99 7.15 -7.88
C PRO A 158 7.20 6.14 -8.73
N LEU A 159 7.21 4.85 -8.40
CA LEU A 159 6.69 3.77 -9.24
C LEU A 159 5.18 3.49 -9.06
N HIS A 160 4.50 4.28 -8.24
CA HIS A 160 3.07 4.18 -7.92
C HIS A 160 2.08 4.14 -9.09
N GLY A 161 2.42 4.70 -10.25
CA GLY A 161 1.45 4.97 -11.32
C GLY A 161 0.76 3.75 -11.91
N TRP A 162 1.37 2.56 -11.81
CA TRP A 162 0.70 1.33 -12.23
C TRP A 162 -0.58 1.08 -11.43
N LEU A 163 -0.61 1.42 -10.15
CA LEU A 163 -1.80 1.23 -9.30
C LEU A 163 -2.84 2.30 -9.57
N ILE A 164 -2.39 3.56 -9.71
CA ILE A 164 -3.30 4.70 -9.90
C ILE A 164 -4.06 4.61 -11.23
N GLN A 165 -3.43 4.10 -12.29
CA GLN A 165 -4.05 3.99 -13.62
C GLN A 165 -4.95 2.75 -13.76
N VAL A 166 -4.80 1.75 -12.89
CA VAL A 166 -5.59 0.51 -12.93
C VAL A 166 -7.03 0.70 -12.44
N VAL A 167 -7.40 1.90 -11.95
CA VAL A 167 -8.81 2.26 -11.69
C VAL A 167 -9.73 2.15 -12.92
N GLU A 168 -9.15 2.10 -14.12
CA GLU A 168 -9.83 1.89 -15.41
C GLU A 168 -10.24 0.42 -15.64
N ALA A 169 -9.74 -0.51 -14.82
CA ALA A 169 -10.11 -1.92 -14.85
C ALA A 169 -11.53 -2.15 -14.30
N PRO A 170 -12.15 -3.32 -14.57
CA PRO A 170 -13.46 -3.63 -14.00
C PRO A 170 -13.44 -3.55 -12.47
N THR A 171 -14.53 -3.04 -11.88
CA THR A 171 -14.65 -2.78 -10.43
C THR A 171 -14.18 -3.93 -9.52
N PRO A 172 -14.53 -5.22 -9.77
CA PRO A 172 -14.04 -6.30 -8.92
C PRO A 172 -12.53 -6.54 -9.03
N VAL A 173 -11.91 -6.26 -10.18
CA VAL A 173 -10.45 -6.33 -10.36
C VAL A 173 -9.77 -5.23 -9.54
N SER A 174 -10.30 -4.01 -9.59
CA SER A 174 -9.83 -2.89 -8.76
C SER A 174 -9.99 -3.20 -7.27
N ALA A 175 -11.14 -3.74 -6.84
CA ALA A 175 -11.33 -4.16 -5.45
C ALA A 175 -10.30 -5.21 -5.02
N LEU A 176 -10.11 -6.28 -5.79
CA LEU A 176 -9.12 -7.32 -5.50
C LEU A 176 -7.69 -6.76 -5.43
N LEU A 177 -7.36 -5.82 -6.32
CA LEU A 177 -6.03 -5.23 -6.37
C LEU A 177 -5.74 -4.33 -5.18
N HIS A 178 -6.61 -3.35 -4.95
CA HIS A 178 -6.41 -2.32 -3.95
C HIS A 178 -6.65 -2.80 -2.51
N ALA A 179 -7.41 -3.89 -2.35
CA ALA A 179 -7.69 -4.49 -1.05
C ALA A 179 -6.87 -5.75 -0.76
N GLY A 180 -6.46 -6.51 -1.77
CA GLY A 180 -5.83 -7.82 -1.57
C GLY A 180 -4.40 -7.87 -2.10
N ILE A 181 -4.24 -7.88 -3.43
CA ILE A 181 -2.95 -8.17 -4.10
C ILE A 181 -1.85 -7.17 -3.70
N ILE A 182 -2.21 -5.91 -3.45
CA ILE A 182 -1.25 -4.87 -3.04
C ILE A 182 -0.57 -5.21 -1.71
N ASN A 183 -1.25 -5.92 -0.80
CA ASN A 183 -0.71 -6.27 0.51
C ASN A 183 0.40 -7.32 0.44
N LEU A 184 0.57 -8.00 -0.70
CA LEU A 184 1.58 -9.05 -0.86
C LEU A 184 3.01 -8.53 -0.66
N GLY A 185 3.26 -7.23 -0.90
CA GLY A 185 4.55 -6.61 -0.57
C GLY A 185 4.80 -6.55 0.94
N GLY A 186 3.79 -6.19 1.74
CA GLY A 186 3.89 -6.23 3.20
C GLY A 186 3.98 -7.65 3.75
N PHE A 187 3.17 -8.58 3.20
CA PHE A 187 3.22 -9.99 3.55
C PHE A 187 4.59 -10.62 3.29
N LEU A 188 5.22 -10.30 2.14
CA LEU A 188 6.59 -10.73 1.82
C LEU A 188 7.54 -10.33 2.94
N LEU A 189 7.57 -9.04 3.31
CA LEU A 189 8.47 -8.55 4.35
C LEU A 189 8.20 -9.19 5.70
N LEU A 190 6.94 -9.38 6.09
CA LEU A 190 6.58 -10.04 7.36
C LEU A 190 7.06 -11.49 7.44
N VAL A 191 7.00 -12.24 6.33
CA VAL A 191 7.45 -13.64 6.29
C VAL A 191 8.97 -13.75 6.19
N THR A 192 9.63 -12.76 5.58
CA THR A 192 11.09 -12.74 5.41
C THR A 192 11.80 -11.82 6.41
N THR A 193 11.18 -11.49 7.54
CA THR A 193 11.70 -10.52 8.53
C THR A 193 13.18 -10.73 8.87
N PRO A 194 13.64 -11.95 9.23
CA PRO A 194 15.05 -12.18 9.58
C PRO A 194 16.07 -11.78 8.49
N VAL A 195 15.65 -11.75 7.22
CA VAL A 195 16.55 -11.39 6.12
C VAL A 195 16.87 -9.90 6.15
N TRP A 196 15.89 -9.04 6.42
CA TRP A 196 16.01 -7.60 6.20
C TRP A 196 15.95 -6.74 7.46
N SER A 197 15.39 -7.22 8.58
CA SER A 197 15.19 -6.42 9.80
C SER A 197 16.48 -5.89 10.40
N ASP A 198 17.57 -6.66 10.26
CA ASP A 198 18.86 -6.32 10.86
C ASP A 198 19.76 -5.53 9.90
N SER A 199 19.33 -5.35 8.64
CA SER A 199 19.98 -4.45 7.69
C SER A 199 19.55 -3.02 7.98
N GLN A 200 20.45 -2.25 8.57
CA GLN A 200 20.22 -0.82 8.76
C GLN A 200 19.91 -0.13 7.43
N LEU A 201 20.68 -0.42 6.36
CA LEU A 201 20.48 0.23 5.08
C LEU A 201 19.10 -0.09 4.47
N ALA A 202 18.67 -1.36 4.48
CA ALA A 202 17.38 -1.77 3.94
C ALA A 202 16.20 -1.21 4.75
N VAL A 203 16.30 -1.21 6.09
CA VAL A 203 15.27 -0.63 6.97
C VAL A 203 15.14 0.88 6.77
N TRP A 204 16.25 1.60 6.72
CA TRP A 204 16.24 3.04 6.45
C TRP A 204 15.65 3.35 5.06
N TRP A 205 16.07 2.59 4.04
CA TRP A 205 15.55 2.76 2.68
C TRP A 205 14.04 2.51 2.60
N LEU A 206 13.57 1.41 3.20
CA LEU A 206 12.15 1.07 3.29
C LEU A 206 11.36 2.20 3.95
N CYS A 207 11.74 2.62 5.15
CA CYS A 207 11.01 3.60 5.93
C CYS A 207 11.00 4.99 5.29
N LEU A 208 12.13 5.46 4.76
CA LEU A 208 12.18 6.79 4.13
C LEU A 208 11.34 6.84 2.86
N VAL A 209 11.49 5.87 1.97
CA VAL A 209 10.74 5.84 0.71
C VAL A 209 9.24 5.67 1.00
N ALA A 210 8.87 4.79 1.92
CA ALA A 210 7.48 4.54 2.27
C ALA A 210 6.83 5.72 3.03
N ALA A 211 7.55 6.40 3.92
CA ALA A 211 7.04 7.58 4.63
C ALA A 211 6.80 8.76 3.68
N ILE A 212 7.77 9.07 2.81
CA ILE A 212 7.62 10.14 1.81
C ILE A 212 6.49 9.80 0.84
N SER A 213 6.44 8.55 0.37
CA SER A 213 5.36 8.07 -0.51
C SER A 213 3.99 8.21 0.15
N SER A 214 3.88 7.82 1.42
CA SER A 214 2.64 7.92 2.19
C SER A 214 2.14 9.36 2.29
N CYS A 215 3.02 10.28 2.70
CA CYS A 215 2.72 11.70 2.83
C CYS A 215 2.29 12.33 1.50
N VAL A 216 3.07 12.13 0.44
CA VAL A 216 2.78 12.72 -0.87
C VAL A 216 1.48 12.14 -1.44
N ALA A 217 1.28 10.82 -1.35
CA ALA A 217 0.06 10.18 -1.82
C ALA A 217 -1.18 10.64 -1.04
N ALA A 218 -1.06 10.84 0.28
CA ALA A 218 -2.14 11.38 1.11
C ALA A 218 -2.47 12.83 0.75
N LEU A 219 -1.48 13.69 0.48
CA LEU A 219 -1.73 15.07 0.01
C LEU A 219 -2.47 15.05 -1.32
N ILE A 220 -2.00 14.26 -2.29
CA ILE A 220 -2.63 14.15 -3.61
C ILE A 220 -4.06 13.62 -3.49
N MET A 221 -4.29 12.58 -2.68
CA MET A 221 -5.65 12.04 -2.43
C MET A 221 -6.64 13.16 -2.07
N THR A 222 -6.24 14.09 -1.20
CA THR A 222 -7.13 15.13 -0.67
C THR A 222 -7.54 16.17 -1.72
N THR A 223 -6.81 16.29 -2.83
CA THR A 223 -7.13 17.23 -3.92
C THR A 223 -7.88 16.57 -5.07
N ARG A 224 -7.84 15.23 -5.20
CA ARG A 224 -8.51 14.51 -6.29
C ARG A 224 -10.03 14.56 -6.16
N ILE A 225 -10.68 14.87 -7.27
CA ILE A 225 -12.15 14.97 -7.38
C ILE A 225 -12.79 13.58 -7.62
N SER A 226 -12.20 12.76 -8.50
CA SER A 226 -12.71 11.41 -8.78
C SER A 226 -12.56 10.48 -7.57
N ILE A 227 -13.66 9.87 -7.12
CA ILE A 227 -13.67 8.98 -5.95
C ILE A 227 -12.76 7.78 -6.19
N LYS A 228 -12.81 7.14 -7.37
CA LYS A 228 -11.96 5.98 -7.69
C LYS A 228 -10.48 6.34 -7.66
N VAL A 229 -10.11 7.48 -8.25
CA VAL A 229 -8.72 7.96 -8.25
C VAL A 229 -8.27 8.33 -6.83
N ARG A 230 -9.12 9.01 -6.07
CA ARG A 230 -8.89 9.31 -4.65
C ARG A 230 -8.66 8.02 -3.86
N LEU A 231 -9.50 7.01 -4.06
CA LEU A 231 -9.34 5.71 -3.41
C LEU A 231 -8.04 5.01 -3.82
N ALA A 232 -7.61 5.10 -5.08
CA ALA A 232 -6.33 4.55 -5.50
C ALA A 232 -5.13 5.23 -4.84
N TRP A 233 -5.11 6.57 -4.80
CA TRP A 233 -4.07 7.33 -4.10
C TRP A 233 -4.04 7.03 -2.61
N SER A 234 -5.22 6.89 -2.01
CA SER A 234 -5.32 6.50 -0.61
C SER A 234 -4.78 5.08 -0.35
N THR A 235 -4.86 4.16 -1.32
CA THR A 235 -4.22 2.85 -1.20
C THR A 235 -2.70 2.98 -1.20
N SER A 236 -2.11 3.75 -2.12
CA SER A 236 -0.66 3.99 -2.12
C SER A 236 -0.19 4.60 -0.79
N ALA A 237 -0.97 5.54 -0.23
CA ALA A 237 -0.69 6.15 1.06
C ALA A 237 -0.73 5.15 2.23
N GLN A 238 -1.81 4.37 2.34
CA GLN A 238 -1.97 3.38 3.41
C GLN A 238 -0.92 2.26 3.32
N MET A 239 -0.58 1.80 2.11
CA MET A 239 0.49 0.80 1.95
C MET A 239 1.86 1.35 2.31
N GLY A 240 2.15 2.64 2.03
CA GLY A 240 3.37 3.27 2.51
C GLY A 240 3.42 3.33 4.04
N LEU A 241 2.29 3.67 4.68
CA LEU A 241 2.20 3.66 6.13
C LEU A 241 2.39 2.25 6.73
N MET A 242 1.77 1.23 6.15
CA MET A 242 1.96 -0.17 6.55
C MET A 242 3.41 -0.62 6.41
N LEU A 243 4.11 -0.20 5.34
CA LEU A 243 5.53 -0.52 5.17
C LEU A 243 6.43 0.20 6.20
N VAL A 244 6.08 1.42 6.61
CA VAL A 244 6.73 2.12 7.72
C VAL A 244 6.51 1.37 9.04
N GLU A 245 5.28 0.91 9.31
CA GLU A 245 4.97 0.10 10.49
C GLU A 245 5.83 -1.17 10.52
N ILE A 246 5.94 -1.88 9.38
CA ILE A 246 6.81 -3.05 9.23
C ILE A 246 8.27 -2.67 9.48
N GLY A 247 8.78 -1.63 8.81
CA GLY A 247 10.18 -1.23 8.92
C GLY A 247 10.60 -0.77 10.33
N LEU A 248 9.68 -0.20 11.10
CA LEU A 248 9.91 0.19 12.50
C LEU A 248 9.67 -0.95 13.50
N GLY A 249 9.34 -2.16 13.01
CA GLY A 249 9.10 -3.32 13.87
C GLY A 249 7.72 -3.40 14.50
N TYR A 250 6.76 -2.57 14.09
CA TYR A 250 5.37 -2.64 14.53
C TYR A 250 4.55 -3.67 13.72
N TYR A 251 5.04 -4.92 13.65
CA TYR A 251 4.48 -5.97 12.78
C TYR A 251 3.01 -6.27 13.02
N GLU A 252 2.57 -6.22 14.27
CA GLU A 252 1.17 -6.42 14.63
C GLU A 252 0.26 -5.29 14.18
N LEU A 253 0.72 -4.04 14.35
CA LEU A 253 -0.02 -2.89 13.82
C LEU A 253 -0.10 -2.98 12.31
N ALA A 254 0.98 -3.39 11.64
CA ALA A 254 0.97 -3.64 10.20
C ALA A 254 0.01 -4.75 9.79
N LEU A 255 -0.09 -5.84 10.56
CA LEU A 255 -1.03 -6.93 10.26
C LEU A 255 -2.49 -6.48 10.48
N LEU A 256 -2.77 -5.76 11.57
CA LEU A 256 -4.09 -5.19 11.81
C LEU A 256 -4.44 -4.18 10.71
N HIS A 257 -3.51 -3.30 10.36
CA HIS A 257 -3.66 -2.33 9.29
C HIS A 257 -3.99 -3.06 8.00
N LEU A 258 -3.21 -4.09 7.62
CA LEU A 258 -3.43 -4.91 6.44
C LEU A 258 -4.87 -5.44 6.41
N VAL A 259 -5.37 -6.03 7.50
CA VAL A 259 -6.75 -6.52 7.60
C VAL A 259 -7.77 -5.39 7.46
N ALA A 260 -7.64 -4.33 8.25
CA ALA A 260 -8.57 -3.21 8.27
C ALA A 260 -8.66 -2.50 6.91
N HIS A 261 -7.51 -2.22 6.29
CA HIS A 261 -7.39 -1.64 4.96
C HIS A 261 -8.06 -2.52 3.92
N SER A 262 -7.83 -3.83 3.96
CA SER A 262 -8.42 -4.77 3.00
C SER A 262 -9.94 -4.77 3.04
N ILE A 263 -10.52 -4.84 4.24
CA ILE A 263 -11.98 -4.83 4.42
C ILE A 263 -12.56 -3.49 3.95
N TYR A 264 -11.96 -2.39 4.42
CA TYR A 264 -12.39 -1.04 4.07
C TYR A 264 -12.29 -0.79 2.56
N LYS A 265 -11.20 -1.19 1.90
CA LYS A 265 -11.00 -0.99 0.47
C LYS A 265 -11.89 -1.85 -0.37
N ALA A 266 -12.08 -3.11 -0.02
CA ALA A 266 -13.00 -3.98 -0.74
C ALA A 266 -14.40 -3.38 -0.71
N HIS A 267 -14.88 -2.97 0.47
CA HIS A 267 -16.16 -2.28 0.60
C HIS A 267 -16.19 -0.98 -0.22
N ALA A 268 -15.19 -0.10 -0.05
CA ALA A 268 -15.17 1.19 -0.73
C ALA A 268 -15.20 1.03 -2.26
N PHE A 269 -14.34 0.20 -2.85
CA PHE A 269 -14.31 0.03 -4.30
C PHE A 269 -15.57 -0.62 -4.86
N LEU A 270 -16.19 -1.55 -4.14
CA LEU A 270 -17.42 -2.21 -4.58
C LEU A 270 -18.68 -1.35 -4.40
N SER A 271 -18.67 -0.41 -3.44
CA SER A 271 -19.79 0.49 -3.11
C SER A 271 -19.73 1.85 -3.81
N VAL A 272 -18.64 2.19 -4.50
CA VAL A 272 -18.51 3.50 -5.18
C VAL A 272 -19.48 3.61 -6.36
N SER A 273 -20.38 4.58 -6.28
CA SER A 273 -21.08 5.17 -7.42
C SER A 273 -20.28 6.37 -7.97
N GLU A 274 -20.48 6.73 -9.24
CA GLU A 274 -19.68 7.79 -9.88
C GLU A 274 -19.97 9.22 -9.39
N VAL A 275 -21.00 9.41 -8.55
CA VAL A 275 -21.43 10.72 -8.07
C VAL A 275 -20.79 11.04 -6.70
N ALA A 276 -19.89 12.02 -6.66
CA ALA A 276 -19.29 12.52 -5.43
C ALA A 276 -19.94 13.85 -5.02
N TYR A 277 -20.51 13.93 -3.80
CA TYR A 277 -20.75 15.22 -3.16
C TYR A 277 -19.52 15.59 -2.32
N ILE A 278 -18.66 16.47 -2.84
CA ILE A 278 -17.49 16.97 -2.09
C ILE A 278 -17.93 18.20 -1.32
N LYS A 279 -18.15 18.03 -0.01
CA LYS A 279 -18.33 19.18 0.89
C LYS A 279 -17.00 19.93 0.96
N GLN A 280 -16.96 21.17 0.50
CA GLN A 280 -15.75 21.99 0.59
C GLN A 280 -15.37 22.15 2.07
N PRO A 281 -14.08 21.96 2.43
CA PRO A 281 -13.63 22.24 3.78
C PRO A 281 -13.87 23.72 4.10
N GLN A 282 -14.54 23.99 5.21
CA GLN A 282 -14.71 25.36 5.68
C GLN A 282 -13.35 25.91 6.09
N ALA A 283 -12.97 27.07 5.55
CA ALA A 283 -11.74 27.75 5.93
C ALA A 283 -11.75 28.02 7.44
N ARG A 284 -10.63 27.71 8.12
CA ARG A 284 -10.45 27.99 9.56
C ARG A 284 -9.12 28.67 9.79
N SER A 285 -9.02 29.36 10.92
CA SER A 285 -7.75 29.94 11.36
C SER A 285 -6.70 28.84 11.54
N ILE A 286 -5.59 28.96 10.80
CA ILE A 286 -4.40 28.07 10.94
C ILE A 286 -3.93 28.02 12.38
N PHE A 287 -3.98 29.14 13.10
CA PHE A 287 -3.55 29.20 14.49
C PHE A 287 -4.34 28.23 15.38
N ARG A 288 -5.67 28.18 15.22
CA ARG A 288 -6.52 27.25 15.98
C ARG A 288 -6.22 25.79 15.62
N VAL A 289 -5.97 25.50 14.35
CA VAL A 289 -5.61 24.15 13.88
C VAL A 289 -4.26 23.72 14.47
N ALA A 290 -3.26 24.60 14.43
CA ALA A 290 -1.94 24.33 14.99
C ALA A 290 -2.00 24.11 16.51
N LEU A 291 -2.75 24.94 17.24
CA LEU A 291 -2.92 24.81 18.69
C LEU A 291 -3.52 23.43 19.06
N VAL A 292 -4.59 23.03 18.38
CA VAL A 292 -5.25 21.74 18.62
C VAL A 292 -4.30 20.57 18.33
N PHE A 293 -3.56 20.63 17.23
CA PHE A 293 -2.62 19.58 16.88
C PHE A 293 -1.45 19.47 17.87
N ILE A 294 -0.80 20.60 18.21
CA ILE A 294 0.31 20.62 19.17
C ILE A 294 -0.18 20.11 20.53
N GLY A 295 -1.39 20.48 20.95
CA GLY A 295 -2.02 19.97 22.17
C GLY A 295 -2.18 18.45 22.15
N PHE A 296 -2.70 17.88 21.07
CA PHE A 296 -2.81 16.41 20.94
C PHE A 296 -1.45 15.72 20.79
N GLN A 297 -0.47 16.34 20.15
CA GLN A 297 0.88 15.82 20.03
C GLN A 297 1.55 15.71 21.40
N ALA A 298 1.49 16.78 22.21
CA ALA A 298 2.01 16.77 23.57
C ALA A 298 1.30 15.73 24.45
N MET A 299 -0.03 15.66 24.36
CA MET A 299 -0.84 14.70 25.12
C MET A 299 -0.49 13.24 24.77
N THR A 300 -0.38 12.92 23.49
CA THR A 300 -0.09 11.54 23.03
C THR A 300 1.35 11.12 23.31
N ILE A 301 2.32 12.04 23.26
CA ILE A 301 3.70 11.78 23.69
C ILE A 301 3.76 11.56 25.20
N ALA A 302 3.13 12.43 26.00
CA ALA A 302 3.07 12.29 27.45
C ALA A 302 2.45 10.95 27.86
N LEU A 303 1.35 10.56 27.21
CA LEU A 303 0.68 9.30 27.50
C LEU A 303 1.51 8.08 27.05
N ALA A 304 2.22 8.17 25.92
CA ALA A 304 3.16 7.13 25.51
C ALA A 304 4.32 6.96 26.52
N LEU A 305 4.86 8.07 27.02
CA LEU A 305 5.88 8.07 28.07
C LEU A 305 5.37 7.43 29.36
N LEU A 306 4.16 7.79 29.80
CA LEU A 306 3.54 7.23 31.01
C LEU A 306 3.30 5.71 30.91
N VAL A 307 2.84 5.22 29.75
CA VAL A 307 2.46 3.81 29.57
C VAL A 307 3.64 2.92 29.20
N SER A 308 4.59 3.44 28.43
CA SER A 308 5.69 2.63 27.86
C SER A 308 7.08 2.99 28.36
N GLY A 309 7.23 4.05 29.16
CA GLY A 309 8.52 4.51 29.69
C GLY A 309 9.43 5.17 28.65
N GLN A 310 9.02 5.19 27.37
CA GLN A 310 9.76 5.77 26.25
C GLN A 310 8.81 6.52 25.31
N PRO A 311 9.28 7.58 24.62
CA PRO A 311 8.47 8.27 23.63
C PRO A 311 8.33 7.41 22.37
N LYS A 312 7.10 7.21 21.89
CA LYS A 312 6.80 6.56 20.60
C LYS A 312 6.42 7.62 19.56
N TRP A 313 7.41 8.21 18.90
CA TRP A 313 7.24 9.38 18.04
C TRP A 313 6.25 9.17 16.89
N VAL A 314 6.36 8.04 16.17
CA VAL A 314 5.52 7.78 14.98
C VAL A 314 4.07 7.49 15.38
N PRO A 315 3.79 6.54 16.29
CA PRO A 315 2.43 6.30 16.77
C PRO A 315 1.77 7.53 17.38
N SER A 316 2.51 8.32 18.17
CA SER A 316 2.00 9.57 18.73
C SER A 316 1.66 10.60 17.64
N ALA A 317 2.50 10.77 16.62
CA ALA A 317 2.22 11.66 15.50
C ALA A 317 0.96 11.27 14.72
N LEU A 318 0.80 9.98 14.41
CA LEU A 318 -0.39 9.47 13.71
C LEU A 318 -1.66 9.66 14.54
N LEU A 319 -1.60 9.33 15.84
CA LEU A 319 -2.73 9.46 16.75
C LEU A 319 -3.12 10.93 16.95
N ALA A 320 -2.13 11.83 17.09
CA ALA A 320 -2.36 13.26 17.17
C ALA A 320 -3.04 13.80 15.90
N MET A 321 -2.61 13.34 14.73
CA MET A 321 -3.20 13.72 13.45
C MET A 321 -4.65 13.21 13.32
N ALA A 322 -4.92 11.97 13.76
CA ALA A 322 -6.27 11.41 13.79
C ALA A 322 -7.19 12.21 14.73
N LEU A 323 -6.75 12.48 15.97
CA LEU A 323 -7.51 13.24 16.96
C LEU A 323 -7.76 14.69 16.49
N ALA A 324 -6.73 15.37 15.98
CA ALA A 324 -6.88 16.71 15.43
C ALA A 324 -7.90 16.72 14.27
N SER A 325 -7.83 15.76 13.35
CA SER A 325 -8.77 15.67 12.23
C SER A 325 -10.23 15.45 12.69
N LEU A 326 -10.46 14.65 13.73
CA LEU A 326 -11.79 14.42 14.30
C LEU A 326 -12.36 15.66 14.97
N TRP A 327 -11.54 16.31 15.80
CA TRP A 327 -11.94 17.52 16.50
C TRP A 327 -12.23 18.66 15.55
N LEU A 328 -11.50 18.71 14.42
CA LEU A 328 -11.79 19.65 13.38
C LEU A 328 -13.09 19.26 12.65
N ASN A 329 -13.26 18.03 12.17
CA ASN A 329 -14.35 17.74 11.24
C ASN A 329 -15.72 17.48 11.86
N LEU A 330 -15.80 17.04 13.12
CA LEU A 330 -17.09 16.76 13.78
C LEU A 330 -17.72 18.02 14.37
N SER A 331 -19.04 18.19 14.27
CA SER A 331 -19.74 19.36 14.81
C SER A 331 -20.07 19.26 16.31
N HIS A 332 -20.48 18.08 16.78
CA HIS A 332 -21.00 17.88 18.13
C HIS A 332 -19.90 17.51 19.14
N TRP A 333 -19.80 18.27 20.24
CA TRP A 333 -18.75 18.08 21.26
C TRP A 333 -18.80 16.72 21.96
N ARG A 334 -20.00 16.18 22.22
CA ARG A 334 -20.18 14.84 22.82
C ARG A 334 -19.63 13.74 21.92
N VAL A 335 -19.89 13.83 20.62
CA VAL A 335 -19.38 12.86 19.63
C VAL A 335 -17.86 12.97 19.50
N ARG A 336 -17.30 14.19 19.55
CA ARG A 336 -15.83 14.39 19.56
C ARG A 336 -15.19 13.67 20.74
N LEU A 337 -15.70 13.86 21.95
CA LEU A 337 -15.15 13.23 23.15
C LEU A 337 -15.28 11.71 23.09
N TRP A 338 -16.47 11.21 22.74
CA TRP A 338 -16.71 9.77 22.67
C TRP A 338 -15.80 9.09 21.63
N MET A 339 -15.71 9.63 20.42
CA MET A 339 -14.83 9.09 19.37
C MET A 339 -13.34 9.20 19.73
N SER A 340 -12.94 10.28 20.41
CA SER A 340 -11.55 10.42 20.89
C SER A 340 -11.23 9.36 21.95
N GLY A 341 -12.14 9.12 22.89
CA GLY A 341 -12.01 8.07 23.90
C GLY A 341 -11.91 6.68 23.26
N VAL A 342 -12.79 6.37 22.30
CA VAL A 342 -12.74 5.10 21.55
C VAL A 342 -11.40 4.91 20.84
N LEU A 343 -10.89 5.94 20.16
CA LEU A 343 -9.60 5.87 19.48
C LEU A 343 -8.43 5.67 20.42
N LEU A 344 -8.40 6.38 21.55
CA LEU A 344 -7.37 6.23 22.57
C LEU A 344 -7.41 4.82 23.15
N VAL A 345 -8.59 4.34 23.56
CA VAL A 345 -8.75 2.98 24.10
C VAL A 345 -8.33 1.94 23.08
N ALA A 346 -8.75 2.06 21.81
CA ALA A 346 -8.35 1.15 20.76
C ALA A 346 -6.83 1.14 20.56
N TYR A 347 -6.19 2.32 20.51
CA TYR A 347 -4.73 2.44 20.40
C TYR A 347 -4.01 1.78 21.57
N PHE A 348 -4.41 2.04 22.83
CA PHE A 348 -3.74 1.47 23.99
C PHE A 348 -3.99 -0.03 24.13
N ALA A 349 -5.22 -0.50 23.88
CA ALA A 349 -5.54 -1.92 23.89
C ALA A 349 -4.70 -2.70 22.85
N LEU A 350 -4.56 -2.14 21.64
CA LEU A 350 -3.64 -2.67 20.63
C LEU A 350 -2.20 -2.62 21.13
N SER A 351 -1.75 -1.50 21.69
CA SER A 351 -0.36 -1.37 22.16
C SER A 351 0.01 -2.35 23.30
N LEU A 352 -0.96 -2.78 24.12
CA LEU A 352 -0.78 -3.71 25.22
C LEU A 352 -0.78 -5.16 24.75
N THR A 353 -1.67 -5.51 23.81
CA THR A 353 -1.68 -6.83 23.16
C THR A 353 -0.39 -7.07 22.38
N VAL A 354 0.21 -6.02 21.82
CA VAL A 354 1.47 -6.12 21.05
C VAL A 354 2.69 -6.50 21.89
N LYS A 355 2.68 -6.19 23.19
CA LYS A 355 3.81 -6.56 24.06
C LYS A 355 3.86 -8.06 24.38
N SER A 356 2.75 -8.79 24.22
CA SER A 356 2.68 -10.21 24.61
C SER A 356 3.12 -11.20 23.54
N PHE A 357 3.29 -10.78 22.27
CA PHE A 357 3.53 -11.73 21.17
C PHE A 357 4.93 -11.69 20.54
N PHE A 358 5.78 -10.66 20.75
CA PHE A 358 7.08 -10.59 20.08
C PHE A 358 8.26 -10.15 20.97
N LEU A 359 9.40 -10.81 20.75
CA LEU A 359 10.72 -10.48 21.29
C LEU A 359 11.52 -9.73 20.22
N VAL A 360 11.95 -8.52 20.58
CA VAL A 360 12.90 -7.64 19.86
C VAL A 360 12.38 -7.02 18.55
N ALA A 361 11.99 -5.74 18.65
CA ALA A 361 11.83 -4.86 17.48
C ALA A 361 13.17 -4.13 17.21
N PRO A 362 13.58 -3.94 15.95
CA PRO A 362 14.73 -3.10 15.61
C PRO A 362 14.39 -1.64 15.94
N GLN A 363 14.70 -1.19 17.16
CA GLN A 363 14.48 0.19 17.57
C GLN A 363 15.67 1.06 17.17
N ILE A 364 15.69 1.48 15.91
CA ILE A 364 16.53 2.61 15.49
C ILE A 364 15.79 3.88 15.91
N ALA A 365 15.97 4.32 17.15
CA ALA A 365 15.30 5.51 17.70
C ALA A 365 15.46 6.77 16.80
N ALA A 366 16.60 6.90 16.14
CA ALA A 366 16.85 7.99 15.19
C ALA A 366 15.93 7.91 13.94
N LEU A 367 15.69 6.72 13.41
CA LEU A 367 14.81 6.53 12.25
C LEU A 367 13.36 6.88 12.59
N GLU A 368 12.88 6.46 13.77
CA GLU A 368 11.53 6.77 14.22
C GLU A 368 11.31 8.30 14.32
N LEU A 369 12.30 9.04 14.82
CA LEU A 369 12.23 10.50 14.89
C LEU A 369 12.18 11.15 13.50
N VAL A 370 13.00 10.67 12.56
CA VAL A 370 13.02 11.16 11.17
C VAL A 370 11.67 10.91 10.48
N VAL A 371 11.12 9.70 10.62
CA VAL A 371 9.81 9.36 10.06
C VAL A 371 8.71 10.21 10.69
N ALA A 372 8.73 10.41 12.00
CA ALA A 372 7.79 11.28 12.69
C ALA A 372 7.89 12.74 12.20
N ALA A 373 9.09 13.24 11.95
CA ALA A 373 9.28 14.57 11.37
C ALA A 373 8.65 14.68 9.97
N ILE A 374 8.83 13.67 9.11
CA ILE A 374 8.20 13.61 7.78
C ILE A 374 6.66 13.65 7.89
N LEU A 375 6.08 12.89 8.82
CA LEU A 375 4.62 12.88 9.06
C LEU A 375 4.10 14.22 9.59
N ASN A 376 4.87 14.90 10.46
CA ASN A 376 4.51 16.23 10.95
C ASN A 376 4.58 17.29 9.84
N ILE A 377 5.59 17.24 8.96
CA ILE A 377 5.69 18.11 7.78
C ILE A 377 4.47 17.92 6.88
N PHE A 378 4.04 16.67 6.70
CA PHE A 378 2.79 16.37 5.99
C PHE A 378 1.58 17.01 6.65
N ALA A 379 1.41 16.87 7.97
CA ALA A 379 0.26 17.42 8.69
C ALA A 379 0.16 18.96 8.51
N VAL A 380 1.29 19.65 8.64
CA VAL A 380 1.41 21.09 8.41
C VAL A 380 1.07 21.45 6.96
N SER A 381 1.63 20.72 6.00
CA SER A 381 1.38 20.94 4.56
C SER A 381 -0.10 20.78 4.22
N TYR A 382 -0.74 19.72 4.76
CA TYR A 382 -2.16 19.47 4.59
C TYR A 382 -3.02 20.63 5.13
N TRP A 383 -2.72 21.18 6.31
CA TRP A 383 -3.49 22.30 6.84
C TRP A 383 -3.31 23.58 6.04
N ILE A 384 -2.09 23.89 5.60
CA ILE A 384 -1.84 25.05 4.74
C ILE A 384 -2.65 24.94 3.45
N ILE A 385 -2.67 23.77 2.82
CA ILE A 385 -3.40 23.59 1.56
C ILE A 385 -4.91 23.72 1.76
N HIS A 386 -5.47 23.11 2.82
CA HIS A 386 -6.92 23.02 2.99
C HIS A 386 -7.56 24.17 3.76
N HIS A 387 -6.81 24.84 4.63
CA HIS A 387 -7.38 25.86 5.53
C HIS A 387 -7.04 27.29 5.12
N THR A 388 -6.13 27.48 4.16
CA THR A 388 -5.81 28.80 3.60
C THR A 388 -5.89 28.85 2.07
N PRO A 389 -7.06 28.52 1.49
CA PRO A 389 -7.26 28.49 0.02
C PRO A 389 -7.15 29.88 -0.65
N GLN A 390 -7.21 30.96 0.14
CA GLN A 390 -7.10 32.33 -0.35
C GLN A 390 -5.67 32.72 -0.80
N TYR A 391 -4.63 32.01 -0.36
CA TYR A 391 -3.25 32.37 -0.70
C TYR A 391 -2.80 31.71 -2.01
N ARG A 392 -2.09 32.49 -2.85
CA ARG A 392 -1.57 32.05 -4.16
C ARG A 392 -0.71 30.79 -4.08
N LEU A 393 0.11 30.66 -3.03
CA LEU A 393 0.98 29.50 -2.85
C LEU A 393 0.16 28.23 -2.58
N SER A 394 -0.88 28.32 -1.73
CA SER A 394 -1.80 27.20 -1.45
C SER A 394 -2.52 26.75 -2.73
N GLN A 395 -3.00 27.70 -3.55
CA GLN A 395 -3.63 27.41 -4.83
C GLN A 395 -2.69 26.71 -5.83
N ARG A 396 -1.43 27.18 -5.95
CA ARG A 396 -0.42 26.54 -6.82
C ARG A 396 -0.13 25.10 -6.39
N TRP A 397 0.06 24.88 -5.08
CA TRP A 397 0.26 23.54 -4.53
C TRP A 397 -0.97 22.66 -4.74
N PHE A 398 -2.18 23.18 -4.52
CA PHE A 398 -3.41 22.45 -4.77
C PHE A 398 -3.51 21.99 -6.23
N ILE A 399 -3.23 22.87 -7.20
CA ILE A 399 -3.24 22.54 -8.64
C ILE A 399 -2.20 21.46 -8.95
N SER A 400 -0.96 21.61 -8.46
CA SER A 400 0.11 20.64 -8.71
C SER A 400 -0.19 19.27 -8.09
N LEU A 401 -0.69 19.25 -6.85
CA LEU A 401 -1.12 18.03 -6.18
C LEU A 401 -2.32 17.40 -6.89
N ASN A 402 -3.27 18.19 -7.37
CA ASN A 402 -4.40 17.68 -8.16
C ASN A 402 -3.94 17.12 -9.52
N ALA A 403 -2.79 17.53 -10.06
CA ALA A 403 -2.16 16.86 -11.19
C ALA A 403 -1.42 15.57 -10.80
N GLY A 404 -1.09 15.39 -9.51
CA GLY A 404 -0.27 14.28 -9.02
C GLY A 404 1.23 14.58 -9.07
N LEU A 405 1.58 15.87 -9.00
CA LEU A 405 2.95 16.39 -9.07
C LEU A 405 3.72 16.00 -10.35
N TYR A 406 3.01 15.55 -11.38
CA TYR A 406 3.57 15.01 -12.62
C TYR A 406 4.61 13.88 -12.40
N LEU A 407 4.46 13.13 -11.30
CA LEU A 407 5.40 12.07 -10.90
C LEU A 407 5.36 10.85 -11.81
N ASP A 408 4.35 10.74 -12.66
CA ASP A 408 4.04 9.52 -13.39
C ASP A 408 4.30 9.63 -14.91
N GLU A 409 4.56 10.84 -15.37
CA GLU A 409 4.68 11.23 -16.76
C GLU A 409 5.91 10.62 -17.40
N TRP A 410 7.05 10.60 -16.68
CA TRP A 410 8.28 9.98 -17.15
C TRP A 410 8.09 8.47 -17.38
N LEU A 411 7.44 7.80 -16.43
CA LEU A 411 7.20 6.36 -16.50
C LEU A 411 6.17 6.04 -17.59
N THR A 412 5.16 6.88 -17.75
CA THR A 412 4.18 6.76 -18.83
C THR A 412 4.83 6.92 -20.21
N ARG A 413 5.74 7.89 -20.37
CA ARG A 413 6.52 8.06 -21.62
C ARG A 413 7.38 6.83 -21.90
N LEU A 414 8.08 6.31 -20.89
CA LEU A 414 8.91 5.11 -21.00
C LEU A 414 8.07 3.89 -21.43
N VAL A 415 6.91 3.68 -20.81
CA VAL A 415 6.02 2.57 -21.16
C VAL A 415 5.48 2.72 -22.58
N LEU A 416 5.09 3.92 -23.00
CA LEU A 416 4.62 4.16 -24.37
C LEU A 416 5.73 3.99 -25.41
N TRP A 417 6.97 4.27 -25.04
CA TRP A 417 8.15 4.02 -25.88
C TRP A 417 8.44 2.52 -26.03
N LEU A 418 8.42 1.76 -24.92
CA LEU A 418 8.66 0.32 -24.93
C LEU A 418 7.50 -0.50 -25.52
N TRP A 419 6.27 -0.16 -25.15
CA TRP A 419 5.07 -0.92 -25.46
C TRP A 419 3.87 -0.01 -25.75
N PRO A 420 3.79 0.53 -26.98
CA PRO A 420 2.75 1.48 -27.37
C PRO A 420 1.35 0.90 -27.19
N SER A 421 0.48 1.58 -26.42
CA SER A 421 -0.91 1.17 -26.14
C SER A 421 -1.89 1.51 -27.30
N HIS A 422 -1.37 1.54 -28.51
CA HIS A 422 -1.77 2.40 -29.63
C HIS A 422 -3.27 2.55 -29.96
N PRO A 423 -3.59 3.67 -30.64
CA PRO A 423 -3.50 3.57 -32.09
C PRO A 423 -2.89 4.80 -32.79
N ILE A 424 -1.55 4.97 -32.78
CA ILE A 424 -0.91 5.85 -33.79
C ILE A 424 -1.22 5.33 -35.20
N ARG A 425 -1.39 4.01 -35.40
CA ARG A 425 -1.88 3.47 -36.67
C ARG A 425 -3.30 3.95 -37.05
N TYR A 426 -4.19 4.26 -36.10
CA TYR A 426 -5.53 4.79 -36.41
C TYR A 426 -5.44 6.27 -36.83
N TYR A 427 -4.66 7.09 -36.14
CA TYR A 427 -4.45 8.48 -36.54
C TYR A 427 -3.62 8.60 -37.84
N GLN A 428 -2.65 7.71 -38.07
CA GLN A 428 -1.92 7.62 -39.34
C GLN A 428 -2.81 7.14 -40.49
N LYS A 429 -3.71 6.16 -40.26
CA LYS A 429 -4.70 5.74 -41.29
C LYS A 429 -5.74 6.81 -41.55
N ARG A 430 -6.23 7.50 -40.52
CA ARG A 430 -7.22 8.58 -40.67
C ARG A 430 -6.64 9.79 -41.38
N ASN A 431 -5.40 10.18 -41.09
CA ASN A 431 -4.72 11.23 -41.87
C ASN A 431 -4.50 10.82 -43.32
N LYS A 432 -4.11 9.56 -43.59
CA LYS A 432 -4.01 9.05 -44.98
C LYS A 432 -5.35 9.00 -45.73
N GLN A 433 -6.48 8.84 -45.03
CA GLN A 433 -7.83 8.86 -45.60
C GLN A 433 -8.44 10.26 -45.74
N VAL A 434 -7.84 11.28 -45.11
CA VAL A 434 -8.26 12.69 -45.23
C VAL A 434 -7.40 13.43 -46.26
N THR A 435 -6.23 12.88 -46.62
CA THR A 435 -5.32 13.40 -47.66
C THR A 435 -5.38 12.64 -48.98
N ALA A 436 -6.27 11.66 -49.11
CA ALA A 436 -6.58 10.93 -50.34
C ALA A 436 -8.07 11.10 -50.60
#